data_AF-A0A1A8BEP3-F1
#
_entry.id   AF-A0A1A8BEP3-F1
#
_cell.length_a   1.000
_cell.length_b   1.000
_cell.length_c   1.000
_cell.angle_alpha   90.00
_cell.angle_beta   90.00
_cell.angle_gamma   90.00
#
_symmetry.space_group_name_H-M   'P 1'
#
loop_
_entity.id
_entity.type
_entity.pdbx_description
1 polymer ?
#
loop_
_entity_poly.entity_id
_entity_poly.type
_entity_poly.pdbx_seq_one_letter_code
_entity_poly.pdbx_strand_id
1 'polypeptide(L)'
;VIAMTRVTKYTLGARFLCTNEECSCSAGFHYIRVHAPGATESATVRNDFSCTICSSQLKEDVKFRVLGDKQLVELTHVKALDVLRGHQQSSLRYQSVTLFLRDELCGSMRIGCLYR
;
A
#
# COMPACT_ATOMS: atom_id res chain seq x y z
N VAL A 1 15.78 -10.16 7.25
CA VAL A 1 15.45 -8.76 6.89
C VAL A 1 16.73 -7.96 6.73
N ILE A 2 16.90 -7.24 5.62
CA ILE A 2 18.11 -6.44 5.34
C ILE A 2 17.89 -4.93 5.38
N ALA A 3 16.66 -4.46 5.13
CA ALA A 3 16.30 -3.05 5.27
C ALA A 3 14.82 -2.92 5.64
N MET A 4 14.46 -1.78 6.21
CA MET A 4 13.06 -1.43 6.47
C MET A 4 12.89 0.09 6.49
N THR A 5 11.70 0.56 6.15
CA THR A 5 11.34 1.98 6.27
C THR A 5 10.82 2.29 7.67
N ARG A 6 10.73 3.59 7.99
CA ARG A 6 9.84 4.04 9.07
C ARG A 6 8.39 3.71 8.71
N VAL A 7 7.54 3.64 9.73
CA VAL A 7 6.09 3.53 9.54
C VAL A 7 5.60 4.83 8.89
N THR A 8 4.84 4.69 7.82
CA THR A 8 4.22 5.79 7.07
C THR A 8 2.73 5.51 6.92
N LYS A 9 1.93 6.54 6.64
CA LYS A 9 0.50 6.36 6.42
C LYS A 9 0.22 5.92 4.98
N TYR A 10 -0.83 5.12 4.81
CA TYR A 10 -1.39 4.77 3.51
C TYR A 10 -2.91 4.93 3.53
N THR A 11 -3.51 5.11 2.36
CA THR A 11 -4.96 5.25 2.21
C THR A 11 -5.64 3.88 2.31
N LEU A 12 -6.34 3.66 3.42
CA LEU A 12 -7.20 2.50 3.68
C LEU A 12 -8.57 2.64 3.02
N GLY A 13 -9.07 3.87 2.97
CA GLY A 13 -10.36 4.16 2.38
C GLY A 13 -10.46 5.60 1.94
N ALA A 14 -11.13 5.82 0.82
CA ALA A 14 -11.37 7.14 0.25
C ALA A 14 -12.84 7.26 -0.17
N ARG A 15 -13.38 8.46 0.03
CA ARG A 15 -14.74 8.81 -0.35
C ARG A 15 -14.70 9.83 -1.48
N PHE A 16 -15.61 9.66 -2.44
CA PHE A 16 -15.72 10.54 -3.59
C PHE A 16 -17.14 11.07 -3.72
N LEU A 17 -17.26 12.28 -4.28
CA LEU A 17 -18.51 13.00 -4.48
C LEU A 17 -18.69 13.34 -5.95
N CYS A 18 -19.92 13.21 -6.42
CA CYS A 18 -20.32 13.76 -7.70
C CYS A 18 -20.45 15.28 -7.57
N THR A 19 -19.71 16.02 -8.38
CA THR A 19 -19.73 17.49 -8.39
C THR A 19 -20.89 18.08 -9.17
N ASN A 20 -21.59 17.28 -9.97
CA ASN A 20 -22.81 17.70 -10.67
C ASN A 20 -23.99 17.71 -9.69
N GLU A 21 -24.42 18.89 -9.26
CA GLU A 21 -25.49 19.10 -8.27
C GLU A 21 -26.85 18.53 -8.71
N GLU A 22 -27.13 18.52 -10.02
CA GLU A 22 -28.37 17.96 -10.59
C GLU A 22 -28.39 16.42 -10.58
N CYS A 23 -27.25 15.78 -10.35
CA CYS A 23 -27.16 14.34 -10.27
C CYS A 23 -27.75 13.84 -8.95
N SER A 24 -28.58 12.80 -8.98
CA SER A 24 -29.09 12.15 -7.77
C SER A 24 -27.99 11.59 -6.85
N CYS A 25 -26.78 11.34 -7.37
CA CYS A 25 -25.62 10.95 -6.57
C CYS A 25 -24.84 12.13 -5.95
N SER A 26 -25.24 13.37 -6.19
CA SER A 26 -24.59 14.56 -5.61
C SER A 26 -24.83 14.64 -4.10
N ALA A 27 -26.03 14.26 -3.66
CA ALA A 27 -26.40 14.15 -2.27
C ALA A 27 -26.09 12.75 -1.74
N GLY A 28 -25.16 12.63 -0.78
CA GLY A 28 -24.96 11.40 -0.01
C GLY A 28 -23.56 10.75 -0.11
N PHE A 29 -23.49 9.48 0.29
CA PHE A 29 -22.28 8.69 0.47
C PHE A 29 -22.23 7.49 -0.49
N HIS A 30 -22.31 7.75 -1.79
CA HIS A 30 -22.50 6.68 -2.78
C HIS A 30 -21.20 6.11 -3.36
N TYR A 31 -20.09 6.85 -3.31
CA TYR A 31 -18.82 6.43 -3.89
C TYR A 31 -17.76 6.30 -2.81
N ILE A 32 -17.62 5.08 -2.28
CA ILE A 32 -16.63 4.73 -1.25
C ILE A 32 -15.72 3.65 -1.85
N ARG A 33 -14.41 3.83 -1.72
CA ARG A 33 -13.40 2.84 -2.11
C ARG A 33 -12.61 2.44 -0.88
N VAL A 34 -12.42 1.13 -0.72
CA VAL A 34 -11.63 0.54 0.37
C VAL A 34 -10.46 -0.21 -0.25
N HIS A 35 -9.31 -0.11 0.41
CA HIS A 35 -8.09 -0.81 0.02
C HIS A 35 -8.31 -2.33 0.11
N ALA A 36 -7.98 -3.05 -0.96
CA ALA A 36 -8.04 -4.52 -0.99
C ALA A 36 -6.64 -5.14 -0.89
N PRO A 37 -6.44 -6.25 -0.15
CA PRO A 37 -5.16 -6.96 -0.11
C PRO A 37 -4.61 -7.25 -1.51
N GLY A 38 -3.32 -6.98 -1.72
CA GLY A 38 -2.66 -7.13 -3.03
C GLY A 38 -2.87 -5.96 -4.00
N ALA A 39 -3.84 -5.06 -3.77
CA ALA A 39 -4.00 -3.85 -4.58
C ALA A 39 -2.98 -2.76 -4.21
N THR A 40 -2.62 -1.93 -5.18
CA THR A 40 -1.84 -0.71 -4.93
C THR A 40 -2.70 0.34 -4.23
N GLU A 41 -2.07 1.26 -3.49
CA GLU A 41 -2.78 2.39 -2.89
C GLU A 41 -3.46 3.26 -3.97
N SER A 42 -2.81 3.40 -5.15
CA SER A 42 -3.37 4.07 -6.32
C SER A 42 -4.61 3.39 -6.91
N ALA A 43 -4.97 2.16 -6.53
CA ALA A 43 -6.27 1.59 -6.91
C ALA A 43 -7.43 2.14 -6.06
N THR A 44 -7.11 2.72 -4.89
CA THR A 44 -8.07 3.29 -3.93
C THR A 44 -8.21 4.79 -4.14
N VAL A 45 -7.10 5.48 -4.44
CA VAL A 45 -7.04 6.93 -4.70
C VAL A 45 -6.60 7.21 -6.13
N ARG A 46 -7.52 7.76 -6.93
CA ARG A 46 -7.30 8.23 -8.31
C ARG A 46 -8.19 9.44 -8.59
N ASN A 47 -7.83 10.16 -9.64
CA ASN A 47 -8.55 11.36 -10.07
C ASN A 47 -9.49 11.11 -11.25
N ASP A 48 -9.54 9.89 -11.80
CA ASP A 48 -10.28 9.57 -13.03
C ASP A 48 -11.54 8.73 -12.78
N PHE A 49 -12.03 8.70 -11.53
CA PHE A 49 -13.30 8.06 -11.25
C PHE A 49 -14.46 8.90 -11.79
N SER A 50 -15.43 8.23 -12.41
CA SER A 50 -16.64 8.85 -12.94
C SER A 50 -17.89 8.36 -12.21
N CYS A 51 -18.86 9.27 -12.08
CA CYS A 51 -20.18 8.95 -11.57
C CYS A 51 -20.88 7.97 -12.51
N THR A 52 -21.44 6.89 -11.98
CA THR A 52 -22.12 5.87 -12.79
C THR A 52 -23.42 6.34 -13.43
N ILE A 53 -24.00 7.46 -12.95
CA ILE A 53 -25.27 8.00 -13.44
C ILE A 53 -25.05 9.11 -14.47
N CYS A 54 -24.29 10.15 -14.11
CA CYS A 54 -24.12 11.34 -14.95
C CYS A 54 -22.77 11.40 -15.66
N SER A 55 -21.91 10.38 -15.49
CA SER A 55 -20.55 10.30 -16.05
C SER A 55 -19.61 11.45 -15.69
N SER A 56 -20.04 12.36 -14.81
CA SER A 56 -19.23 13.47 -14.33
C SER A 56 -18.09 12.96 -13.45
N GLN A 57 -16.98 13.69 -13.44
CA GLN A 57 -15.82 13.33 -12.63
C GLN A 57 -16.15 13.36 -11.14
N LEU A 58 -15.74 12.33 -10.42
CA LEU A 58 -15.86 12.27 -8.98
C LEU A 58 -14.67 12.97 -8.32
N LYS A 59 -14.95 13.79 -7.31
CA LYS A 59 -13.94 14.48 -6.52
C LYS A 59 -13.82 13.84 -5.16
N GLU A 60 -12.60 13.57 -4.72
CA GLU A 60 -12.37 13.02 -3.39
C GLU A 60 -12.75 14.02 -2.29
N ASP A 61 -13.47 13.54 -1.27
CA ASP A 61 -13.71 14.25 -0.02
C ASP A 61 -12.61 13.88 0.99
N VAL A 62 -11.49 14.60 0.91
CA VAL A 62 -10.26 14.33 1.68
C VAL A 62 -10.50 14.35 3.20
N LYS A 63 -11.54 15.04 3.66
CA LYS A 63 -11.91 15.10 5.09
C LYS A 63 -12.29 13.72 5.65
N PHE A 64 -12.80 12.82 4.80
CA PHE A 64 -13.23 11.48 5.18
C PHE A 64 -12.25 10.39 4.73
N ARG A 65 -11.03 10.76 4.35
CA ARG A 65 -10.00 9.77 4.03
C ARG A 65 -9.62 8.99 5.28
N VAL A 66 -9.70 7.66 5.18
CA VAL A 66 -9.27 6.75 6.23
C VAL A 66 -7.83 6.34 5.94
N LEU A 67 -6.96 6.53 6.93
CA LEU A 67 -5.55 6.19 6.83
C LEU A 67 -5.22 5.00 7.72
N GLY A 68 -4.36 4.11 7.22
CA GLY A 68 -3.75 3.02 7.97
C GLY A 68 -2.23 3.21 8.07
N ASP A 69 -1.59 2.28 8.78
CA ASP A 69 -0.14 2.24 8.92
C ASP A 69 0.50 1.28 7.91
N LYS A 70 1.63 1.68 7.32
CA LYS A 70 2.37 0.91 6.32
C LYS A 70 3.86 0.97 6.61
N GLN A 71 4.52 -0.18 6.54
CA GLN A 71 5.97 -0.31 6.64
C GLN A 71 6.48 -1.22 5.52
N LEU A 72 7.53 -0.80 4.83
CA LEU A 72 8.18 -1.61 3.81
C LEU A 72 9.37 -2.33 4.44
N VAL A 73 9.52 -3.60 4.12
CA VAL A 73 10.60 -4.47 4.62
C VAL A 73 11.25 -5.19 3.45
N GLU A 74 12.57 -5.07 3.33
CA GLU A 74 13.36 -5.82 2.35
C GLU A 74 13.84 -7.14 2.95
N LEU A 75 13.49 -8.23 2.29
CA LEU A 75 13.97 -9.57 2.59
C LEU A 75 14.97 -10.02 1.53
N THR A 76 15.98 -10.76 1.96
CA THR A 76 16.86 -11.50 1.05
C THR A 76 17.02 -12.91 1.58
N HIS A 77 17.40 -13.84 0.70
CA HIS A 77 17.67 -15.21 1.08
C HIS A 77 18.88 -15.26 2.03
N VAL A 78 18.82 -16.09 3.08
CA VAL A 78 19.86 -16.14 4.13
C VAL A 78 21.27 -16.42 3.59
N LYS A 79 21.38 -17.28 2.56
CA LYS A 79 22.66 -17.58 1.89
C LYS A 79 23.30 -16.38 1.18
N ALA A 80 22.55 -15.30 0.94
CA ALA A 80 23.14 -14.05 0.44
C ALA A 80 24.15 -13.45 1.44
N LEU A 81 24.04 -13.79 2.72
CA LEU A 81 24.96 -13.33 3.77
C LEU A 81 26.26 -14.15 3.83
N ASP A 82 26.36 -15.28 3.12
CA ASP A 82 27.56 -16.13 3.13
C ASP A 82 28.78 -15.41 2.53
N VAL A 83 28.55 -14.46 1.62
CA VAL A 83 29.59 -13.57 1.06
C VAL A 83 30.24 -12.71 2.15
N LEU A 84 29.45 -12.23 3.13
CA LEU A 84 29.96 -11.47 4.26
C LEU A 84 30.77 -12.34 5.24
N ARG A 85 30.64 -13.67 5.15
CA ARG A 85 31.35 -14.64 5.99
C ARG A 85 32.64 -15.19 5.34
N GLY A 86 33.04 -14.65 4.19
CA GLY A 86 34.23 -15.10 3.46
C GLY A 86 34.10 -16.50 2.84
N HIS A 87 32.88 -17.01 2.69
CA HIS A 87 32.64 -18.27 1.97
C HIS A 87 32.77 -18.06 0.45
N GLN A 88 33.24 -19.10 -0.26
CA GLN A 88 33.41 -19.09 -1.71
C GLN A 88 32.16 -18.55 -2.42
N GLN A 89 32.36 -17.58 -3.32
CA GLN A 89 31.27 -17.01 -4.09
C GLN A 89 30.69 -18.07 -5.02
N SER A 90 29.47 -18.53 -4.72
CA SER A 90 28.66 -19.22 -5.73
C SER A 90 28.35 -18.25 -6.87
N SER A 91 28.23 -18.74 -8.11
CA SER A 91 27.77 -17.94 -9.25
C SER A 91 26.31 -17.46 -9.16
N LEU A 92 25.62 -17.77 -8.06
CA LEU A 92 24.24 -17.40 -7.81
C LEU A 92 24.12 -15.95 -7.35
N ARG A 93 23.17 -15.21 -7.94
CA ARG A 93 22.76 -13.89 -7.49
C ARG A 93 21.46 -14.00 -6.71
N TYR A 94 21.46 -13.47 -5.49
CA TYR A 94 20.25 -13.40 -4.67
C TYR A 94 19.50 -12.09 -4.95
N GLN A 95 18.19 -12.18 -5.17
CA GLN A 95 17.30 -11.04 -5.33
C GLN A 95 16.58 -10.77 -4.01
N SER A 96 16.43 -9.50 -3.66
CA SER A 96 15.59 -9.11 -2.52
C SER A 96 14.12 -9.01 -2.92
N VAL A 97 13.24 -9.17 -1.94
CA VAL A 97 11.80 -8.99 -2.09
C VAL A 97 11.32 -7.95 -1.09
N THR A 98 10.53 -7.01 -1.58
CA THR A 98 9.84 -6.01 -0.74
C THR A 98 8.55 -6.61 -0.19
N LEU A 99 8.41 -6.62 1.13
CA LEU A 99 7.16 -6.90 1.83
C LEU A 99 6.51 -5.60 2.31
N PHE A 100 5.18 -5.54 2.20
CA PHE A 100 4.36 -4.46 2.71
C PHE A 100 3.64 -4.92 3.97
N LEU A 101 4.14 -4.50 5.13
CA LEU A 101 3.47 -4.71 6.41
C LEU A 101 2.45 -3.60 6.61
N ARG A 102 1.26 -3.94 7.09
CA ARG A 102 0.16 -3.00 7.27
C ARG A 102 -0.48 -3.15 8.63
N ASP A 103 -0.88 -2.01 9.18
CA ASP A 103 -1.64 -1.89 10.42
C ASP A 103 -0.98 -2.71 11.54
N GLU A 104 -1.66 -3.69 12.13
CA GLU A 104 -1.16 -4.54 13.22
C GLU A 104 0.15 -5.30 12.87
N LEU A 105 0.48 -5.46 11.59
CA LEU A 105 1.73 -6.10 11.17
C LEU A 105 2.92 -5.14 11.20
N CYS A 106 2.71 -3.82 11.30
CA CYS A 106 3.81 -2.86 11.37
C CYS A 106 4.66 -3.12 12.64
N GLY A 107 5.98 -3.13 12.50
CA GLY A 107 6.89 -3.45 13.60
C GLY A 107 6.98 -4.93 13.98
N SER A 108 6.24 -5.83 13.31
CA SER A 108 6.35 -7.29 13.53
C SER A 108 7.69 -7.88 13.08
N MET A 109 8.42 -7.17 12.22
CA MET A 109 9.70 -7.61 11.68
C MET A 109 10.88 -6.74 12.15
N ARG A 110 12.05 -7.34 12.33
CA ARG A 110 13.28 -6.70 12.80
C ARG A 110 14.45 -6.95 11.85
N ILE A 111 15.30 -5.94 11.65
CA ILE A 111 16.53 -6.07 10.85
C ILE A 111 17.40 -7.20 11.44
N GLY A 112 18.01 -8.02 10.57
CA GLY A 112 18.86 -9.13 10.97
C GLY A 112 18.12 -10.41 11.37
N CYS A 113 16.81 -10.37 11.58
CA CYS A 113 16.02 -11.55 11.92
C CYS A 113 15.66 -12.39 10.68
N LEU A 114 15.58 -13.71 10.90
CA LEU A 114 15.09 -14.72 9.96
C LEU A 114 13.62 -15.02 10.25
N TYR A 115 12.82 -15.13 9.19
CA TYR A 115 11.39 -15.44 9.25
C TYR A 115 11.13 -16.63 8.33
N ARG A 116 10.28 -17.56 8.76
CA ARG A 116 9.94 -18.80 8.06
C ARG A 116 8.46 -18.81 7.71
#